data_AF-A0A7Y5TZU9-F1
#
_entry.id   AF-A0A7Y5TZU9-F1
#
_cell.length_a   1.000
_cell.length_b   1.000
_cell.length_c   1.000
_cell.angle_alpha   90.00
_cell.angle_beta   90.00
_cell.angle_gamma   90.00
#
_symmetry.space_group_name_H-M   'P 1'
#
loop_
_entity.id
_entity.type
_entity.pdbx_description
1 polymer ?
#
loop_
_entity_poly.entity_id
_entity_poly.type
_entity_poly.pdbx_seq_one_letter_code
_entity_poly.pdbx_strand_id
1 'polypeptide(L)'
;MFAAALLAAAQQPAPEQPPRFRGGTNFVQVDVFATRGGEPVQDLTAAEFELYEDNDAQKIDTFEHIVVAPAGPQPERVEPSSPTRANQLAADPHRRVFVVFLDFFHVSVEGSHRIKEPLIEMLSRIVGPDDLVGVMTPDMSPSQITFGRKTQVIEQGLRDHWYWGRRFSIRLDEYEQKYDTCYPPRPGDGAQSGLAGALIGRRRERAVLEALHDTVLHMASIREGRTAVITITDGWLLYRPDERLTTLRTDPFTGAREPVPGSPPPVGVGPGGTLTSKLNSQGFLDERSECDRDRMNLAMMDNWQYFRDLYQDANRANVSFDPIDPRGLSAFDSQIGPDAPVDLVTDHAMLRTRNDTLRTLAENTDGLALVDNNDLRKQLRRVADDLTSYYLIGYYSTNATLDGRFRSIKVRSRRPGIDIRARKGYRAPTAAEVNGVAASPAAAPAIPGDQVAITAALNVLERDARIDESRAGARARIASLESPALFRRGPLTGNVVQPAPNRRFSRTDRMHAEAVAGEVASWTAALLDRTGKRLPVPVTAGTGTNAS
;
A
#
# COMPACT_ATOMS: atom_id res chain seq x y z
N MET A 1 74.36 2.41 -43.42
CA MET A 1 73.39 2.71 -42.35
C MET A 1 72.22 1.75 -42.50
N PHE A 2 72.06 0.78 -41.60
CA PHE A 2 70.87 -0.07 -41.51
C PHE A 2 70.15 0.32 -40.21
N ALA A 3 68.89 0.73 -40.32
CA ALA A 3 68.05 1.06 -39.17
C ALA A 3 67.30 -0.19 -38.71
N ALA A 4 67.50 -0.59 -37.45
CA ALA A 4 66.75 -1.65 -36.80
C ALA A 4 65.55 -1.03 -36.06
N ALA A 5 64.34 -1.46 -36.38
CA ALA A 5 63.12 -1.09 -35.67
C ALA A 5 62.80 -2.16 -34.60
N LEU A 6 62.82 -1.77 -33.33
CA LEU A 6 62.31 -2.56 -32.21
C LEU A 6 60.78 -2.39 -32.14
N LEU A 7 60.04 -3.47 -32.40
CA LEU A 7 58.61 -3.55 -32.11
C LEU A 7 58.43 -3.95 -30.64
N ALA A 8 57.90 -3.03 -29.83
CA ALA A 8 57.40 -3.33 -28.50
C ALA A 8 56.05 -4.06 -28.62
N ALA A 9 55.96 -5.29 -28.13
CA ALA A 9 54.71 -6.02 -28.02
C ALA A 9 53.90 -5.49 -26.83
N ALA A 10 52.74 -4.89 -27.10
CA ALA A 10 51.78 -4.54 -26.07
C ALA A 10 51.16 -5.82 -25.49
N GLN A 11 51.32 -6.05 -24.19
CA GLN A 11 50.58 -7.09 -23.47
C GLN A 11 49.09 -6.74 -23.44
N GLN A 12 48.28 -7.55 -24.09
CA GLN A 12 46.82 -7.48 -23.97
C GLN A 12 46.42 -7.81 -22.51
N PRO A 13 45.54 -7.00 -21.88
CA PRO A 13 44.98 -7.35 -20.59
C PRO A 13 44.22 -8.68 -20.69
N ALA A 14 44.41 -9.53 -19.69
CA ALA A 14 43.73 -10.82 -19.62
C ALA A 14 42.22 -10.59 -19.65
N PRO A 15 41.44 -11.39 -20.42
CA PRO A 15 39.99 -11.26 -20.43
C PRO A 15 39.46 -11.54 -19.01
N GLU A 16 38.89 -10.51 -18.38
CA GLU A 16 38.06 -10.69 -17.19
C GLU A 16 36.97 -11.70 -17.55
N GLN A 17 36.93 -12.81 -16.80
CA GLN A 17 35.86 -13.77 -16.98
C GLN A 17 34.55 -13.04 -16.68
N PRO A 18 33.58 -13.00 -17.62
CA PRO A 18 32.30 -12.38 -17.35
C PRO A 18 31.70 -13.04 -16.10
N PRO A 19 31.08 -12.27 -15.18
CA PRO A 19 30.47 -12.83 -13.99
C PRO A 19 29.54 -13.96 -14.42
N ARG A 20 29.85 -15.17 -13.96
CA ARG A 20 29.02 -16.36 -14.26
C ARG A 20 27.72 -16.22 -13.49
N PHE A 21 26.73 -15.57 -14.09
CA PHE A 21 25.36 -15.60 -13.61
C PHE A 21 24.86 -17.05 -13.69
N ARG A 22 24.85 -17.74 -12.54
CA ARG A 22 24.17 -19.02 -12.41
C ARG A 22 22.68 -18.71 -12.36
N GLY A 23 21.94 -19.02 -13.41
CA GLY A 23 20.49 -18.84 -13.50
C GLY A 23 19.71 -19.78 -12.58
N GLY A 24 19.97 -19.71 -11.27
CA GLY A 24 19.22 -20.41 -10.22
C GLY A 24 18.26 -19.43 -9.55
N THR A 25 16.96 -19.73 -9.59
CA THR A 25 15.84 -18.92 -9.07
C THR A 25 15.75 -18.84 -7.54
N ASN A 26 16.86 -19.08 -6.82
CA ASN A 26 16.89 -19.23 -5.37
C ASN A 26 17.95 -18.35 -4.71
N PHE A 27 18.34 -17.24 -5.35
CA PHE A 27 19.19 -16.24 -4.71
C PHE A 27 18.35 -15.41 -3.75
N VAL A 28 18.82 -15.28 -2.51
CA VAL A 28 18.11 -14.68 -1.39
C VAL A 28 19.00 -13.60 -0.80
N GLN A 29 18.54 -12.35 -0.86
CA GLN A 29 19.27 -11.18 -0.34
C GLN A 29 18.67 -10.70 0.98
N VAL A 30 19.49 -10.59 2.03
CA VAL A 30 19.08 -10.28 3.40
C VAL A 30 19.78 -9.02 3.87
N ASP A 31 18.99 -8.04 4.31
CA ASP A 31 19.50 -6.86 4.99
C ASP A 31 19.73 -7.19 6.47
N VAL A 32 20.92 -6.87 6.97
CA VAL A 32 21.38 -7.18 8.32
C VAL A 32 21.81 -5.92 9.02
N PHE A 33 21.07 -5.57 10.07
CA PHE A 33 21.32 -4.45 10.96
C PHE A 33 22.04 -4.97 12.19
N ALA A 34 23.27 -4.55 12.38
CA ALA A 34 24.10 -4.95 13.52
C ALA A 34 24.28 -3.77 14.46
N THR A 35 23.88 -3.95 15.72
CA THR A 35 23.99 -2.90 16.74
C THR A 35 24.69 -3.41 17.99
N ARG A 36 25.30 -2.50 18.75
CA ARG A 36 25.83 -2.76 20.09
C ARG A 36 25.34 -1.68 21.02
N GLY A 37 24.46 -2.03 21.96
CA GLY A 37 23.84 -1.06 22.86
C GLY A 37 22.99 -0.02 22.12
N GLY A 38 22.47 -0.35 20.94
CA GLY A 38 21.66 0.53 20.09
C GLY A 38 22.44 1.30 19.03
N GLU A 39 23.78 1.32 19.07
CA GLU A 39 24.61 2.01 18.07
C GLU A 39 24.98 1.06 16.92
N PRO A 40 24.94 1.50 15.65
CA PRO A 40 25.34 0.70 14.50
C PRO A 40 26.81 0.28 14.55
N VAL A 41 27.09 -1.00 14.33
CA VAL A 41 28.45 -1.53 14.20
C VAL A 41 28.79 -1.62 12.72
N GLN A 42 29.88 -0.95 12.33
CA GLN A 42 30.21 -0.66 10.92
C GLN A 42 31.43 -1.44 10.40
N ASP A 43 32.10 -2.22 11.24
CA ASP A 43 33.36 -2.90 10.93
C ASP A 43 33.25 -4.44 10.94
N LEU A 44 32.02 -4.99 10.86
CA LEU A 44 31.82 -6.44 10.73
C LEU A 44 32.21 -6.92 9.33
N THR A 45 32.81 -8.11 9.29
CA THR A 45 33.16 -8.79 8.04
C THR A 45 32.24 -9.97 7.77
N ALA A 46 32.16 -10.42 6.51
CA ALA A 46 31.35 -11.58 6.12
C ALA A 46 31.63 -12.85 6.97
N ALA A 47 32.88 -13.07 7.38
CA ALA A 47 33.30 -14.23 8.16
C ALA A 47 32.78 -14.21 9.62
N GLU A 48 32.29 -13.07 10.09
CA GLU A 48 31.71 -12.89 11.42
C GLU A 48 30.20 -13.10 11.44
N PHE A 49 29.58 -13.37 10.30
CA PHE A 49 28.17 -13.72 10.22
C PHE A 49 27.97 -15.22 10.07
N GLU A 50 26.96 -15.73 10.74
CA GLU A 50 26.41 -17.06 10.51
C GLU A 50 24.99 -16.93 10.01
N LEU A 51 24.70 -17.60 8.91
CA LEU A 51 23.41 -17.55 8.23
C LEU A 51 22.82 -18.95 8.16
N TYR A 52 21.55 -19.06 8.54
CA TYR A 52 20.80 -20.32 8.51
C TYR A 52 19.46 -20.11 7.82
N GLU A 53 19.05 -21.07 7.00
CA GLU A 53 17.71 -21.20 6.44
C GLU A 53 17.09 -22.49 6.97
N ASP A 54 15.95 -22.42 7.66
CA ASP A 54 15.29 -23.60 8.27
C ASP A 54 16.20 -24.44 9.18
N ASN A 55 17.15 -23.75 9.84
CA ASN A 55 18.25 -24.28 10.65
C ASN A 55 19.40 -24.94 9.88
N ASP A 56 19.33 -24.99 8.55
CA ASP A 56 20.43 -25.42 7.68
C ASP A 56 21.38 -24.25 7.41
N ALA A 57 22.67 -24.45 7.67
CA ALA A 57 23.70 -23.44 7.45
C ALA A 57 23.82 -23.09 5.96
N GLN A 58 23.78 -21.79 5.65
CA GLN A 58 23.89 -21.26 4.30
C GLN A 58 25.25 -20.61 4.10
N LYS A 59 25.77 -20.74 2.87
CA LYS A 59 27.01 -20.05 2.48
C LYS A 59 26.68 -18.63 2.06
N ILE A 60 27.36 -17.66 2.66
CA ILE A 60 27.32 -16.27 2.19
C ILE A 60 28.09 -16.18 0.88
N ASP A 61 27.39 -15.84 -0.21
CA ASP A 61 27.95 -15.71 -1.55
C ASP A 61 28.23 -14.26 -1.94
N THR A 62 27.41 -13.31 -1.47
CA THR A 62 27.67 -11.87 -1.62
C THR A 62 27.61 -11.17 -0.26
N PHE A 63 28.46 -10.17 -0.09
CA PHE A 63 28.53 -9.35 1.12
C PHE A 63 28.88 -7.92 0.72
N GLU A 64 28.04 -6.97 1.12
CA GLU A 64 28.27 -5.54 0.93
C GLU A 64 27.94 -4.80 2.22
N HIS A 65 28.75 -3.82 2.60
CA HIS A 65 28.45 -2.93 3.70
C HIS A 65 27.96 -1.60 3.14
N ILE A 66 26.70 -1.29 3.41
CA ILE A 66 26.06 -0.06 2.96
C ILE A 66 26.19 0.97 4.08
N VAL A 67 27.05 1.97 3.87
CA VAL A 67 27.14 3.17 4.70
C VAL A 67 26.45 4.30 3.99
N VAL A 68 25.41 4.84 4.60
CA VAL A 68 24.67 5.97 4.06
C VAL A 68 25.37 7.26 4.47
N ALA A 69 25.64 8.13 3.50
CA ALA A 69 26.07 9.49 3.78
C ALA A 69 25.03 10.22 4.65
N PRO A 70 25.46 11.02 5.65
CA PRO A 70 24.55 11.83 6.45
C PRO A 70 23.75 12.78 5.55
N ALA A 71 22.56 13.20 6.02
CA ALA A 71 21.74 14.17 5.30
C ALA A 71 22.54 15.46 5.02
N GLY A 72 22.96 15.63 3.77
CA GLY A 72 23.56 16.86 3.27
C GLY A 72 22.52 17.98 3.10
N PRO A 73 22.95 19.24 2.89
CA PRO A 73 22.07 20.38 2.72
C PRO A 73 21.03 20.13 1.61
N GLN A 74 19.75 20.34 1.91
CA GLN A 74 18.70 20.14 0.91
C GLN A 74 18.87 21.00 -0.37
N PRO A 75 19.39 22.26 -0.33
CA PRO A 75 19.61 23.05 -1.55
C PRO A 75 20.58 22.41 -2.56
N GLU A 76 21.49 21.56 -2.10
CA GLU A 76 22.48 20.88 -2.95
C GLU A 76 21.90 19.63 -3.65
N ARG A 77 20.69 19.20 -3.25
CA ARG A 77 20.02 18.04 -3.84
C ARG A 77 19.41 18.41 -5.19
N VAL A 78 19.65 17.57 -6.18
CA VAL A 78 19.09 17.73 -7.54
C VAL A 78 17.83 16.88 -7.65
N GLU A 79 16.69 17.52 -7.87
CA GLU A 79 15.44 16.81 -8.12
C GLU A 79 15.50 16.02 -9.44
N PRO A 80 14.83 14.87 -9.51
CA PRO A 80 14.61 14.19 -10.78
C PRO A 80 13.88 15.13 -11.76
N SER A 81 14.32 15.14 -13.02
CA SER A 81 13.75 16.02 -14.06
C SER A 81 12.35 15.63 -14.51
N SER A 82 11.89 14.41 -14.21
CA SER A 82 10.56 13.89 -14.54
C SER A 82 10.20 12.68 -13.68
N PRO A 83 8.91 12.30 -13.59
CA PRO A 83 8.48 11.07 -12.91
C PRO A 83 9.14 9.81 -13.48
N THR A 84 9.34 9.74 -14.80
CA THR A 84 10.06 8.63 -15.44
C THR A 84 11.51 8.55 -14.95
N ARG A 85 12.20 9.69 -14.88
CA ARG A 85 13.56 9.74 -14.34
C ARG A 85 13.59 9.37 -12.86
N ALA A 86 12.61 9.82 -12.09
CA ALA A 86 12.46 9.47 -10.68
C ALA A 86 12.29 7.96 -10.48
N ASN A 87 11.45 7.31 -11.28
CA ASN A 87 11.27 5.85 -11.25
C ASN A 87 12.54 5.08 -11.66
N GLN A 88 13.29 5.57 -12.64
CA GLN A 88 14.59 4.99 -13.00
C GLN A 88 15.62 5.09 -11.86
N LEU A 89 15.63 6.22 -11.15
CA LEU A 89 16.46 6.38 -9.97
C LEU A 89 15.96 5.47 -8.83
N ALA A 90 14.65 5.30 -8.65
CA ALA A 90 14.10 4.38 -7.65
C ALA A 90 14.43 2.92 -7.96
N ALA A 91 14.55 2.55 -9.25
CA ALA A 91 14.93 1.22 -9.69
C ALA A 91 16.39 0.85 -9.34
N ASP A 92 17.25 1.85 -9.10
CA ASP A 92 18.65 1.65 -8.74
C ASP A 92 18.75 0.97 -7.34
N PRO A 93 19.36 -0.22 -7.23
CA PRO A 93 19.47 -0.93 -5.97
C PRO A 93 20.41 -0.22 -4.97
N HIS A 94 21.29 0.67 -5.43
CA HIS A 94 22.20 1.41 -4.56
C HIS A 94 21.56 2.65 -3.91
N ARG A 95 20.31 2.99 -4.27
CA ARG A 95 19.58 4.13 -3.72
C ARG A 95 18.55 3.67 -2.70
N ARG A 96 18.36 4.42 -1.61
CA ARG A 96 17.24 4.16 -0.70
C ARG A 96 15.98 4.85 -1.21
N VAL A 97 14.86 4.17 -1.05
CA VAL A 97 13.55 4.71 -1.39
C VAL A 97 12.67 4.62 -0.16
N PHE A 98 12.10 5.76 0.21
CA PHE A 98 11.17 5.93 1.31
C PHE A 98 9.77 6.24 0.74
N VAL A 99 8.75 5.60 1.28
CA VAL A 99 7.35 5.95 1.02
C VAL A 99 6.70 6.32 2.35
N VAL A 100 6.27 7.55 2.50
CA VAL A 100 5.50 8.00 3.67
C VAL A 100 4.03 7.70 3.40
N PHE A 101 3.47 6.75 4.13
CA PHE A 101 2.05 6.39 4.02
C PHE A 101 1.26 7.07 5.15
N LEU A 102 0.29 7.92 4.78
CA LEU A 102 -0.55 8.66 5.73
C LEU A 102 -1.95 8.01 5.81
N ASP A 103 -2.21 7.23 6.87
CA ASP A 103 -3.48 6.54 7.08
C ASP A 103 -4.55 7.48 7.64
N PHE A 104 -5.19 8.27 6.77
CA PHE A 104 -6.20 9.21 7.23
C PHE A 104 -7.42 8.54 7.89
N PHE A 105 -7.71 7.26 7.61
CA PHE A 105 -8.86 6.59 8.20
C PHE A 105 -8.65 6.17 9.65
N HIS A 106 -7.41 5.87 10.04
CA HIS A 106 -7.07 5.38 11.36
C HIS A 106 -6.14 6.31 12.13
N VAL A 107 -5.94 7.55 11.69
CA VAL A 107 -5.27 8.59 12.49
C VAL A 107 -6.26 9.70 12.81
N SER A 108 -6.31 10.14 14.06
CA SER A 108 -7.15 11.28 14.45
C SER A 108 -6.50 12.60 14.06
N VAL A 109 -7.28 13.68 14.03
CA VAL A 109 -6.76 15.04 13.76
C VAL A 109 -5.68 15.44 14.79
N GLU A 110 -5.84 15.04 16.05
CA GLU A 110 -4.85 15.26 17.10
C GLU A 110 -3.59 14.43 16.87
N GLY A 111 -3.75 13.18 16.44
CA GLY A 111 -2.65 12.30 16.07
C GLY A 111 -1.81 12.90 14.94
N SER A 112 -2.47 13.34 13.86
CA SER A 112 -1.80 13.97 12.72
C SER A 112 -1.13 15.29 13.08
N HIS A 113 -1.73 16.10 13.97
CA HIS A 113 -1.09 17.29 14.51
C HIS A 113 0.18 16.96 15.31
N ARG A 114 0.13 15.93 16.19
CA ARG A 114 1.24 15.57 17.06
C ARG A 114 2.44 15.04 16.28
N ILE A 115 2.21 14.26 15.22
CA ILE A 115 3.28 13.58 14.47
C ILE A 115 3.95 14.46 13.41
N LYS A 116 3.32 15.56 12.96
CA LYS A 116 3.86 16.38 11.84
C LYS A 116 5.29 16.85 12.07
N GLU A 117 5.61 17.46 13.22
CA GLU A 117 6.95 17.99 13.48
C GLU A 117 7.98 16.88 13.69
N PRO A 118 7.72 15.85 14.53
CA PRO A 118 8.66 14.73 14.64
C PRO A 118 8.92 14.02 13.32
N LEU A 119 7.91 13.86 12.45
CA LEU A 119 8.07 13.25 11.14
C LEU A 119 8.94 14.11 10.21
N ILE A 120 8.71 15.42 10.16
CA ILE A 120 9.54 16.38 9.40
C ILE A 120 11.01 16.32 9.85
N GLU A 121 11.22 16.33 11.17
CA GLU A 121 12.57 16.24 11.74
C GLU A 121 13.25 14.90 11.45
N MET A 122 12.48 13.80 11.41
CA MET A 122 13.02 12.51 11.00
C MET A 122 13.42 12.53 9.52
N LEU A 123 12.50 12.93 8.63
CA LEU A 123 12.74 12.95 7.19
C LEU A 123 13.95 13.81 6.82
N SER A 124 14.09 14.99 7.43
CA SER A 124 15.24 15.87 7.19
C SER A 124 16.58 15.28 7.64
N ARG A 125 16.59 14.36 8.61
CA ARG A 125 17.78 13.65 9.10
C ARG A 125 18.11 12.38 8.32
N ILE A 126 17.08 11.61 7.94
CA ILE A 126 17.29 10.29 7.31
C ILE A 126 17.46 10.39 5.82
N VAL A 127 16.76 11.31 5.14
CA VAL A 127 16.83 11.40 3.68
C VAL A 127 18.12 12.11 3.33
N GLY A 128 19.06 11.35 2.78
CA GLY A 128 20.33 11.79 2.21
C GLY A 128 20.19 12.40 0.82
N PRO A 129 21.30 12.86 0.23
CA PRO A 129 21.29 13.56 -1.06
C PRO A 129 20.96 12.66 -2.27
N ASP A 130 21.08 11.35 -2.12
CA ASP A 130 20.82 10.36 -3.18
C ASP A 130 19.56 9.51 -2.97
N ASP A 131 18.89 9.71 -1.84
CA ASP A 131 17.67 8.99 -1.51
C ASP A 131 16.46 9.62 -2.17
N LEU A 132 15.44 8.78 -2.34
CA LEU A 132 14.16 9.18 -2.89
C LEU A 132 13.07 9.03 -1.84
N VAL A 133 12.17 9.98 -1.80
CA VAL A 133 11.01 9.98 -0.92
C VAL A 133 9.74 10.25 -1.73
N GLY A 134 8.69 9.48 -1.47
CA GLY A 134 7.35 9.67 -1.99
C GLY A 134 6.33 9.69 -0.86
N VAL A 135 5.13 10.19 -1.15
CA VAL A 135 3.99 10.18 -0.23
C VAL A 135 2.86 9.36 -0.84
N MET A 136 2.15 8.60 -0.01
CA MET A 136 1.02 7.77 -0.38
C MET A 136 -0.10 7.94 0.65
N THR A 137 -1.35 7.92 0.19
CA THR A 137 -2.56 7.89 1.02
C THR A 137 -3.49 6.78 0.54
N PRO A 138 -4.42 6.30 1.39
CA PRO A 138 -5.38 5.23 1.03
C PRO A 138 -6.24 5.47 -0.23
N ASP A 139 -6.42 6.72 -0.67
CA ASP A 139 -7.21 7.11 -1.84
C ASP A 139 -6.37 7.30 -3.12
N MET A 140 -5.05 7.27 -3.00
CA MET A 140 -4.14 7.34 -4.15
C MET A 140 -3.99 5.97 -4.82
N SER A 141 -3.76 5.98 -6.13
CA SER A 141 -3.12 4.86 -6.83
C SER A 141 -1.61 4.95 -6.60
N PRO A 142 -0.92 3.82 -6.31
CA PRO A 142 0.54 3.80 -6.22
C PRO A 142 1.26 4.38 -7.44
N SER A 143 0.66 4.31 -8.63
CA SER A 143 1.22 4.91 -9.85
C SER A 143 1.33 6.45 -9.79
N GLN A 144 0.65 7.09 -8.83
CA GLN A 144 0.68 8.53 -8.60
C GLN A 144 1.81 8.94 -7.64
N ILE A 145 2.49 7.97 -7.01
CA ILE A 145 3.65 8.26 -6.17
C ILE A 145 4.71 8.94 -7.04
N THR A 146 5.04 10.18 -6.68
CA THR A 146 6.13 10.92 -7.29
C THR A 146 7.30 10.94 -6.33
N PHE A 147 8.44 10.42 -6.78
CA PHE A 147 9.66 10.39 -5.98
C PHE A 147 10.47 11.68 -6.19
N GLY A 148 10.83 12.33 -5.08
CA GLY A 148 11.75 13.46 -5.04
C GLY A 148 12.91 13.21 -4.08
N ARG A 149 13.90 14.11 -4.06
CA ARG A 149 15.05 14.02 -3.12
C ARG A 149 14.98 15.04 -1.99
N LYS A 150 14.26 16.13 -2.23
CA LYS A 150 13.99 17.22 -1.30
C LYS A 150 12.78 16.87 -0.46
N THR A 151 12.94 17.03 0.85
CA THR A 151 11.82 16.85 1.78
C THR A 151 11.00 18.12 1.93
N GLN A 152 11.47 19.30 1.51
CA GLN A 152 10.77 20.58 1.73
C GLN A 152 9.30 20.59 1.28
N VAL A 153 8.97 19.99 0.12
CA VAL A 153 7.56 19.95 -0.35
C VAL A 153 6.70 19.10 0.57
N ILE A 154 7.23 17.96 1.04
CA ILE A 154 6.55 17.09 2.00
C ILE A 154 6.44 17.80 3.35
N GLU A 155 7.51 18.46 3.79
CA GLU A 155 7.54 19.19 5.06
C GLU A 155 6.52 20.32 5.08
N GLN A 156 6.45 21.11 4.01
CA GLN A 156 5.45 22.16 3.85
C GLN A 156 4.04 21.56 3.77
N GLY A 157 3.84 20.51 2.97
CA GLY A 157 2.56 19.81 2.86
C GLY A 157 2.04 19.32 4.22
N LEU A 158 2.92 18.72 5.04
CA LEU A 158 2.59 18.27 6.40
C LEU A 158 2.28 19.43 7.36
N ARG A 159 2.93 20.59 7.21
CA ARG A 159 2.66 21.80 8.01
C ARG A 159 1.34 22.46 7.62
N ASP A 160 1.01 22.49 6.33
CA ASP A 160 -0.17 23.15 5.80
C ASP A 160 -1.43 22.28 5.94
N HIS A 161 -1.29 20.96 5.81
CA HIS A 161 -2.38 19.98 5.79
C HIS A 161 -2.34 19.02 6.98
N TRP A 162 -1.86 19.47 8.14
CA TRP A 162 -1.70 18.62 9.33
C TRP A 162 -3.00 17.98 9.83
N TYR A 163 -4.17 18.44 9.40
CA TYR A 163 -5.50 17.96 9.79
C TYR A 163 -6.00 16.78 8.92
N TRP A 164 -5.09 16.09 8.23
CA TRP A 164 -5.42 14.96 7.35
C TRP A 164 -6.07 13.77 8.07
N GLY A 165 -5.85 13.61 9.39
CA GLY A 165 -6.44 12.53 10.17
C GLY A 165 -7.98 12.62 10.22
N ARG A 166 -8.67 11.51 9.98
CA ARG A 166 -10.14 11.39 9.95
C ARG A 166 -10.67 10.32 10.89
N ARG A 167 -9.83 9.67 11.71
CA ARG A 167 -10.30 8.78 12.77
C ARG A 167 -11.17 9.58 13.74
N PHE A 168 -12.37 9.06 14.02
CA PHE A 168 -13.42 9.75 14.80
C PHE A 168 -14.03 10.99 14.14
N SER A 169 -13.70 11.27 12.88
CA SER A 169 -14.35 12.33 12.13
C SER A 169 -15.82 11.98 11.87
N ILE A 170 -16.69 12.96 12.12
CA ILE A 170 -18.10 12.91 11.72
C ILE A 170 -18.29 13.08 10.21
N ARG A 171 -17.22 13.42 9.46
CA ARG A 171 -17.29 13.56 8.00
C ARG A 171 -17.26 12.20 7.34
N LEU A 172 -18.44 11.76 6.92
CA LEU A 172 -18.66 10.58 6.11
C LEU A 172 -18.54 10.93 4.64
N ASP A 173 -17.90 10.06 3.85
CA ASP A 173 -17.97 10.17 2.39
C ASP A 173 -19.36 9.79 1.85
N GLU A 174 -19.60 10.00 0.56
CA GLU A 174 -20.90 9.73 -0.07
C GLU A 174 -21.36 8.28 0.14
N TYR A 175 -20.46 7.30 0.16
CA TYR A 175 -20.80 5.90 0.37
C TYR A 175 -21.03 5.56 1.84
N GLU A 176 -20.26 6.15 2.74
CA GLU A 176 -20.47 5.98 4.17
C GLU A 176 -21.82 6.58 4.60
N GLN A 177 -22.21 7.72 4.02
CA GLN A 177 -23.54 8.31 4.20
C GLN A 177 -24.67 7.39 3.70
N LYS A 178 -24.43 6.60 2.64
CA LYS A 178 -25.40 5.58 2.19
C LYS A 178 -25.64 4.53 3.27
N TYR A 179 -24.61 4.10 4.01
CA TYR A 179 -24.82 3.13 5.08
C TYR A 179 -25.68 3.69 6.22
N ASP A 180 -25.54 4.96 6.57
CA ASP A 180 -26.41 5.58 7.59
C ASP A 180 -27.84 5.78 7.07
N THR A 181 -28.00 6.12 5.79
CA THR A 181 -29.33 6.24 5.16
C THR A 181 -30.03 4.87 5.08
N CYS A 182 -29.29 3.84 4.71
CA CYS A 182 -29.77 2.48 4.66
C CYS A 182 -30.06 1.96 6.08
N TYR A 183 -29.11 2.07 6.99
CA TYR A 183 -29.19 1.47 8.31
C TYR A 183 -29.23 2.55 9.38
N PRO A 184 -30.32 3.33 9.50
CA PRO A 184 -30.37 4.45 10.43
C PRO A 184 -30.23 4.01 11.88
N PRO A 185 -29.75 4.90 12.77
CA PRO A 185 -29.67 4.67 14.22
C PRO A 185 -31.04 4.32 14.80
N ARG A 186 -31.05 3.49 15.84
CA ARG A 186 -32.24 3.06 16.60
C ARG A 186 -32.31 3.72 17.97
N PRO A 187 -33.45 3.66 18.66
CA PRO A 187 -33.52 4.05 20.07
C PRO A 187 -32.51 3.25 20.88
N GLY A 188 -31.60 3.96 21.56
CA GLY A 188 -30.50 3.37 22.31
C GLY A 188 -29.16 3.31 21.56
N ASP A 189 -29.15 3.55 20.24
CA ASP A 189 -27.91 3.84 19.51
C ASP A 189 -27.44 5.28 19.82
N GLY A 190 -26.15 5.56 19.61
CA GLY A 190 -25.58 6.91 19.66
C GLY A 190 -25.95 7.74 18.42
N ALA A 191 -25.13 8.74 18.09
CA ALA A 191 -25.36 9.57 16.90
C ALA A 191 -25.32 8.78 15.59
N GLN A 192 -24.65 7.62 15.58
CA GLN A 192 -24.52 6.72 14.45
C GLN A 192 -25.06 5.32 14.77
N SER A 193 -25.60 4.64 13.74
CA SER A 193 -26.05 3.25 13.84
C SER A 193 -24.88 2.31 14.10
N GLY A 194 -25.02 1.41 15.08
CA GLY A 194 -23.98 0.41 15.38
C GLY A 194 -23.68 -0.50 14.18
N LEU A 195 -24.68 -0.80 13.33
CA LEU A 195 -24.46 -1.55 12.09
C LEU A 195 -23.70 -0.71 11.05
N ALA A 196 -24.13 0.52 10.80
CA ALA A 196 -23.47 1.39 9.82
C ALA A 196 -22.02 1.65 10.22
N GLY A 197 -21.77 1.98 11.50
CA GLY A 197 -20.42 2.15 12.04
C GLY A 197 -19.54 0.91 11.87
N ALA A 198 -20.07 -0.30 12.10
CA ALA A 198 -19.33 -1.55 11.89
C ALA A 198 -18.98 -1.78 10.40
N LEU A 199 -19.90 -1.47 9.48
CA LEU A 199 -19.65 -1.58 8.02
C LEU A 199 -18.61 -0.55 7.56
N ILE A 200 -18.72 0.69 8.02
CA ILE A 200 -17.77 1.77 7.74
C ILE A 200 -16.37 1.40 8.24
N GLY A 201 -16.27 0.93 9.49
CA GLY A 201 -14.98 0.50 10.06
C GLY A 201 -14.30 -0.59 9.23
N ARG A 202 -15.06 -1.60 8.79
CA ARG A 202 -14.55 -2.69 7.94
C ARG A 202 -14.10 -2.20 6.58
N ARG A 203 -14.89 -1.33 5.95
CA ARG A 203 -14.57 -0.74 4.65
C ARG A 203 -13.29 0.11 4.70
N ARG A 204 -13.18 0.98 5.71
CA ARG A 204 -12.01 1.84 5.93
C ARG A 204 -10.74 1.02 6.15
N GLU A 205 -10.79 0.02 7.03
CA GLU A 205 -9.66 -0.88 7.29
C GLU A 205 -9.23 -1.59 6.01
N ARG A 206 -10.20 -2.14 5.26
CA ARG A 206 -9.93 -2.82 4.02
C ARG A 206 -9.27 -1.93 2.97
N ALA A 207 -9.78 -0.70 2.79
CA ALA A 207 -9.22 0.26 1.83
C ALA A 207 -7.75 0.57 2.13
N VAL A 208 -7.39 0.73 3.41
CA VAL A 208 -6.00 0.97 3.83
C VAL A 208 -5.13 -0.25 3.53
N LEU A 209 -5.57 -1.45 3.91
CA LEU A 209 -4.79 -2.67 3.67
C LEU A 209 -4.58 -2.91 2.17
N GLU A 210 -5.59 -2.63 1.34
CA GLU A 210 -5.48 -2.70 -0.12
C GLU A 210 -4.50 -1.67 -0.67
N ALA A 211 -4.53 -0.42 -0.19
CA ALA A 211 -3.57 0.60 -0.62
C ALA A 211 -2.12 0.26 -0.24
N LEU A 212 -1.90 -0.31 0.95
CA LEU A 212 -0.58 -0.81 1.36
C LEU A 212 -0.10 -1.97 0.47
N HIS A 213 -1.01 -2.90 0.14
CA HIS A 213 -0.67 -4.03 -0.73
C HIS A 213 -0.39 -3.57 -2.17
N ASP A 214 -1.22 -2.68 -2.72
CA ASP A 214 -1.02 -2.12 -4.05
C ASP A 214 0.32 -1.34 -4.09
N THR A 215 0.71 -0.67 -3.01
CA THR A 215 2.04 -0.05 -2.87
C THR A 215 3.15 -1.08 -2.92
N VAL A 216 3.03 -2.19 -2.20
CA VAL A 216 4.00 -3.31 -2.24
C VAL A 216 4.16 -3.83 -3.67
N LEU A 217 3.05 -4.10 -4.36
CA LEU A 217 3.07 -4.62 -5.73
C LEU A 217 3.68 -3.62 -6.72
N HIS A 218 3.41 -2.32 -6.52
CA HIS A 218 4.00 -1.27 -7.33
C HIS A 218 5.51 -1.19 -7.15
N MET A 219 5.98 -1.17 -5.90
CA MET A 219 7.42 -1.12 -5.61
C MET A 219 8.16 -2.37 -6.11
N ALA A 220 7.56 -3.55 -5.97
CA ALA A 220 8.06 -4.80 -6.54
C ALA A 220 8.23 -4.75 -8.07
N SER A 221 7.45 -3.90 -8.76
CA SER A 221 7.56 -3.73 -10.21
C SER A 221 8.64 -2.75 -10.65
N ILE A 222 9.08 -1.86 -9.75
CA ILE A 222 10.08 -0.82 -10.03
C ILE A 222 11.47 -1.28 -9.65
N ARG A 223 11.62 -2.00 -8.52
CA ARG A 223 12.94 -2.29 -7.95
C ARG A 223 13.00 -3.61 -7.20
N GLU A 224 14.21 -4.17 -7.16
CA GLU A 224 14.57 -5.32 -6.33
C GLU A 224 15.18 -4.90 -4.97
N GLY A 225 15.66 -3.67 -4.86
CA GLY A 225 16.27 -3.13 -3.63
C GLY A 225 15.24 -2.75 -2.55
N ARG A 226 15.70 -2.63 -1.29
CA ARG A 226 14.82 -2.41 -0.13
C ARG A 226 14.08 -1.08 -0.19
N THR A 227 12.75 -1.13 -0.11
CA THR A 227 11.90 0.06 0.08
C THR A 227 11.41 0.15 1.51
N ALA A 228 11.58 1.30 2.16
CA ALA A 228 11.07 1.54 3.50
C ALA A 228 9.76 2.34 3.42
N VAL A 229 8.66 1.73 3.88
CA VAL A 229 7.34 2.37 3.97
C VAL A 229 7.12 2.82 5.41
N ILE A 230 7.18 4.13 5.62
CA ILE A 230 6.94 4.77 6.91
C ILE A 230 5.43 4.97 7.05
N THR A 231 4.76 4.12 7.83
CA THR A 231 3.29 4.09 7.91
C THR A 231 2.81 4.81 9.15
N ILE A 232 2.18 5.98 8.97
CA ILE A 232 1.59 6.73 10.09
C ILE A 232 0.16 6.25 10.28
N THR A 233 -0.10 5.50 11.36
CA THR A 233 -1.41 4.88 11.63
C THR A 233 -1.55 4.54 13.12
N ASP A 234 -2.77 4.63 13.68
CA ASP A 234 -3.04 4.16 15.04
C ASP A 234 -3.14 2.62 15.08
N GLY A 235 -3.01 1.92 13.95
CA GLY A 235 -3.11 0.45 13.82
C GLY A 235 -4.51 -0.04 13.46
N TRP A 236 -4.64 -1.34 13.24
CA TRP A 236 -5.88 -1.96 12.71
C TRP A 236 -6.42 -3.04 13.66
N LEU A 237 -7.72 -3.31 13.57
CA LEU A 237 -8.38 -4.36 14.36
C LEU A 237 -8.36 -5.72 13.66
N LEU A 238 -8.15 -5.73 12.33
CA LEU A 238 -8.19 -6.89 11.45
C LEU A 238 -9.52 -7.63 11.56
N TYR A 239 -10.58 -6.96 11.12
CA TYR A 239 -11.93 -7.49 11.14
C TYR A 239 -12.01 -8.88 10.49
N ARG A 240 -12.65 -9.80 11.22
CA ARG A 240 -12.91 -11.17 10.79
C ARG A 240 -14.36 -11.35 10.37
N PRO A 241 -14.72 -12.47 9.71
CA PRO A 241 -16.10 -12.74 9.37
C PRO A 241 -17.02 -12.66 10.60
N ASP A 242 -18.16 -11.99 10.46
CA ASP A 242 -19.12 -11.76 11.54
C ASP A 242 -20.55 -11.90 11.01
N GLU A 243 -21.13 -13.08 11.22
CA GLU A 243 -22.49 -13.42 10.78
C GLU A 243 -23.57 -12.59 11.49
N ARG A 244 -23.27 -11.98 12.65
CA ARG A 244 -24.25 -11.09 13.31
C ARG A 244 -24.58 -9.89 12.43
N LEU A 245 -23.62 -9.45 11.61
CA LEU A 245 -23.84 -8.37 10.66
C LEU A 245 -24.79 -8.77 9.53
N THR A 246 -25.07 -10.05 9.27
CA THR A 246 -26.06 -10.46 8.25
C THR A 246 -27.47 -10.64 8.79
N THR A 247 -27.64 -10.58 10.12
CA THR A 247 -28.94 -10.79 10.77
C THR A 247 -29.92 -9.66 10.45
N LEU A 248 -31.09 -9.99 9.91
CA LEU A 248 -32.13 -9.01 9.59
C LEU A 248 -32.56 -8.28 10.85
N ARG A 249 -32.51 -6.94 10.81
CA ARG A 249 -32.92 -6.15 11.94
C ARG A 249 -34.45 -6.06 11.97
N THR A 250 -35.03 -5.99 13.18
CA THR A 250 -36.48 -5.74 13.37
C THR A 250 -36.66 -4.33 13.89
N ASP A 251 -37.49 -3.52 13.25
CA ASP A 251 -37.81 -2.16 13.68
C ASP A 251 -38.51 -2.20 15.06
N PRO A 252 -37.99 -1.51 16.07
CA PRO A 252 -38.50 -1.63 17.45
C PRO A 252 -39.86 -0.94 17.66
N PHE A 253 -40.27 -0.04 16.76
CA PHE A 253 -41.53 0.71 16.90
C PHE A 253 -42.67 0.08 16.12
N THR A 254 -42.38 -0.40 14.91
CA THR A 254 -43.36 -0.95 13.96
C THR A 254 -43.38 -2.48 13.98
N GLY A 255 -42.35 -3.14 14.52
CA GLY A 255 -42.17 -4.59 14.45
C GLY A 255 -41.83 -5.09 13.05
N ALA A 256 -41.69 -4.20 12.06
CA ALA A 256 -41.36 -4.56 10.69
C ALA A 256 -39.94 -5.14 10.61
N ARG A 257 -39.79 -6.29 9.96
CA ARG A 257 -38.47 -6.85 9.67
C ARG A 257 -37.87 -6.18 8.44
N GLU A 258 -36.56 -5.94 8.49
CA GLU A 258 -35.80 -5.57 7.29
C GLU A 258 -36.03 -6.60 6.18
N PRO A 259 -36.17 -6.17 4.92
CA PRO A 259 -36.32 -7.07 3.79
C PRO A 259 -35.07 -7.95 3.62
N VAL A 260 -35.27 -9.17 3.11
CA VAL A 260 -34.15 -10.09 2.85
C VAL A 260 -33.28 -9.52 1.72
N PRO A 261 -31.95 -9.43 1.88
CA PRO A 261 -31.02 -9.03 0.83
C PRO A 261 -31.28 -9.78 -0.48
N GLY A 262 -31.41 -9.04 -1.58
CA GLY A 262 -31.70 -9.61 -2.91
C GLY A 262 -33.16 -9.96 -3.17
N SER A 263 -34.09 -9.62 -2.28
CA SER A 263 -35.52 -9.72 -2.57
C SER A 263 -35.88 -8.79 -3.74
N PRO A 264 -36.62 -9.26 -4.76
CA PRO A 264 -37.09 -8.38 -5.81
C PRO A 264 -37.94 -7.25 -5.20
N PRO A 265 -37.88 -6.03 -5.76
CA PRO A 265 -38.68 -4.91 -5.28
C PRO A 265 -40.16 -5.34 -5.19
N PRO A 266 -40.89 -4.86 -4.17
CA PRO A 266 -42.28 -5.26 -3.97
C PRO A 266 -43.08 -5.02 -5.26
N VAL A 267 -43.81 -6.04 -5.71
CA VAL A 267 -44.68 -5.95 -6.88
C VAL A 267 -46.01 -5.35 -6.42
N GLY A 268 -46.34 -4.19 -6.94
CA GLY A 268 -47.63 -3.54 -6.70
C GLY A 268 -48.46 -3.37 -7.96
N VAL A 269 -49.60 -2.70 -7.82
CA VAL A 269 -50.49 -2.37 -8.94
C VAL A 269 -50.38 -0.87 -9.20
N GLY A 270 -49.97 -0.50 -10.41
CA GLY A 270 -49.85 0.90 -10.82
C GLY A 270 -51.21 1.57 -11.02
N PRO A 271 -51.25 2.90 -11.23
CA PRO A 271 -52.49 3.66 -11.43
C PRO A 271 -53.39 3.15 -12.58
N GLY A 272 -52.83 2.36 -13.51
CA GLY A 272 -53.54 1.73 -14.62
C GLY A 272 -53.89 0.24 -14.42
N GLY A 273 -53.81 -0.31 -13.21
CA GLY A 273 -54.18 -1.71 -12.94
C GLY A 273 -53.13 -2.75 -13.37
N THR A 274 -51.98 -2.31 -13.90
CA THR A 274 -50.88 -3.18 -14.30
C THR A 274 -49.95 -3.48 -13.13
N LEU A 275 -49.48 -4.73 -13.04
CA LEU A 275 -48.42 -5.10 -12.10
C LEU A 275 -47.16 -4.30 -12.42
N THR A 276 -46.62 -3.62 -11.42
CA THR A 276 -45.40 -2.82 -11.52
C THR A 276 -44.50 -3.08 -10.32
N SER A 277 -43.21 -3.29 -10.58
CA SER A 277 -42.17 -3.29 -9.56
C SER A 277 -41.63 -1.88 -9.25
N LYS A 278 -42.08 -0.88 -10.02
CA LYS A 278 -41.77 0.54 -9.83
C LYS A 278 -42.83 1.19 -8.95
N LEU A 279 -43.08 0.62 -7.77
CA LEU A 279 -44.06 1.18 -6.84
C LEU A 279 -43.67 2.60 -6.41
N ASN A 280 -42.36 2.90 -6.35
CA ASN A 280 -41.83 4.23 -6.09
C ASN A 280 -40.71 4.57 -7.10
N SER A 281 -40.88 5.62 -7.89
CA SER A 281 -39.84 6.20 -8.74
C SER A 281 -38.86 7.07 -7.94
N GLN A 282 -38.44 6.61 -6.76
CA GLN A 282 -37.44 7.27 -5.93
C GLN A 282 -36.29 6.28 -5.75
N GLY A 283 -35.04 6.72 -6.00
CA GLY A 283 -33.82 5.89 -6.08
C GLY A 283 -33.47 5.02 -4.85
N PHE A 284 -34.28 5.07 -3.79
CA PHE A 284 -34.11 4.36 -2.52
C PHE A 284 -34.04 2.82 -2.63
N LEU A 285 -34.75 2.19 -3.60
CA LEU A 285 -34.78 0.72 -3.71
C LEU A 285 -33.50 0.16 -4.36
N ASP A 286 -32.91 0.85 -5.35
CA ASP A 286 -31.64 0.46 -5.95
C ASP A 286 -30.47 0.69 -4.96
N GLU A 287 -30.49 1.82 -4.24
CA GLU A 287 -29.51 2.16 -3.20
C GLU A 287 -29.50 1.15 -2.06
N ARG A 288 -30.68 0.67 -1.63
CA ARG A 288 -30.77 -0.35 -0.57
C ARG A 288 -30.18 -1.69 -1.01
N SER A 289 -30.40 -2.10 -2.26
CA SER A 289 -29.82 -3.34 -2.79
C SER A 289 -28.29 -3.32 -2.82
N GLU A 290 -27.70 -2.14 -3.11
CA GLU A 290 -26.26 -1.91 -3.07
C GLU A 290 -25.74 -2.00 -1.63
N CYS A 291 -26.38 -1.31 -0.68
CA CYS A 291 -26.07 -1.41 0.75
C CYS A 291 -26.11 -2.86 1.25
N ASP A 292 -27.16 -3.62 0.91
CA ASP A 292 -27.34 -4.99 1.39
C ASP A 292 -26.29 -5.94 0.80
N ARG A 293 -25.88 -5.74 -0.46
CA ARG A 293 -24.76 -6.48 -1.06
C ARG A 293 -23.45 -6.17 -0.35
N ASP A 294 -23.17 -4.89 -0.11
CA ASP A 294 -21.95 -4.46 0.58
C ASP A 294 -21.93 -5.01 2.01
N ARG A 295 -23.06 -4.96 2.72
CA ARG A 295 -23.23 -5.55 4.04
C ARG A 295 -22.87 -7.04 4.05
N MET A 296 -23.36 -7.83 3.11
CA MET A 296 -23.01 -9.25 3.01
C MET A 296 -21.51 -9.46 2.76
N ASN A 297 -20.91 -8.67 1.88
CA ASN A 297 -19.49 -8.76 1.54
C ASN A 297 -18.58 -8.36 2.73
N LEU A 298 -18.89 -7.24 3.38
CA LEU A 298 -18.16 -6.73 4.54
C LEU A 298 -18.32 -7.63 5.76
N ALA A 299 -19.49 -8.25 5.93
CA ALA A 299 -19.74 -9.23 6.98
C ALA A 299 -18.88 -10.50 6.82
N MET A 300 -18.65 -10.95 5.58
CA MET A 300 -17.87 -12.16 5.28
C MET A 300 -16.37 -11.89 5.02
N MET A 301 -15.94 -10.64 5.14
CA MET A 301 -14.55 -10.24 4.96
C MET A 301 -13.65 -10.79 6.07
N ASP A 302 -12.47 -11.27 5.67
CA ASP A 302 -11.37 -11.64 6.57
C ASP A 302 -10.13 -10.79 6.28
N ASN A 303 -10.00 -9.67 7.01
CA ASN A 303 -8.82 -8.81 6.91
C ASN A 303 -7.60 -9.42 7.57
N TRP A 304 -7.74 -10.39 8.46
CA TRP A 304 -6.58 -11.05 9.05
C TRP A 304 -5.88 -11.93 8.02
N GLN A 305 -6.62 -12.71 7.24
CA GLN A 305 -6.04 -13.46 6.12
C GLN A 305 -5.33 -12.52 5.13
N TYR A 306 -6.01 -11.45 4.75
CA TYR A 306 -5.46 -10.49 3.79
C TYR A 306 -4.21 -9.77 4.31
N PHE A 307 -4.19 -9.41 5.60
CA PHE A 307 -3.03 -8.82 6.25
C PHE A 307 -1.83 -9.77 6.28
N ARG A 308 -2.05 -11.08 6.40
CA ARG A 308 -0.97 -12.07 6.25
C ARG A 308 -0.39 -12.11 4.86
N ASP A 309 -1.25 -12.11 3.85
CA ASP A 309 -0.83 -12.12 2.46
C ASP A 309 -0.03 -10.83 2.15
N LEU A 310 -0.50 -9.68 2.64
CA LEU A 310 0.18 -8.38 2.51
C LEU A 310 1.63 -8.42 3.00
N TYR A 311 1.89 -8.85 4.24
CA TYR A 311 3.26 -8.82 4.76
C TYR A 311 4.14 -9.92 4.13
N GLN A 312 3.56 -11.03 3.66
CA GLN A 312 4.31 -12.07 2.94
C GLN A 312 4.77 -11.56 1.57
N ASP A 313 3.88 -10.88 0.84
CA ASP A 313 4.22 -10.27 -0.44
C ASP A 313 5.18 -9.09 -0.26
N ALA A 314 5.05 -8.31 0.82
CA ALA A 314 5.98 -7.23 1.17
C ALA A 314 7.39 -7.74 1.43
N ASN A 315 7.51 -8.79 2.25
CA ASN A 315 8.79 -9.43 2.54
C ASN A 315 9.47 -9.94 1.27
N ARG A 316 8.71 -10.57 0.37
CA ARG A 316 9.23 -11.03 -0.94
C ARG A 316 9.68 -9.87 -1.84
N ALA A 317 8.97 -8.75 -1.79
CA ALA A 317 9.25 -7.57 -2.57
C ALA A 317 10.36 -6.68 -1.98
N ASN A 318 11.01 -7.10 -0.89
CA ASN A 318 11.94 -6.28 -0.11
C ASN A 318 11.32 -4.93 0.31
N VAL A 319 10.03 -4.95 0.67
CA VAL A 319 9.32 -3.78 1.20
C VAL A 319 9.18 -3.95 2.70
N SER A 320 9.83 -3.06 3.46
CA SER A 320 9.73 -3.03 4.92
C SER A 320 8.75 -1.97 5.39
N PHE A 321 7.91 -2.31 6.36
CA PHE A 321 7.02 -1.34 6.99
C PHE A 321 7.57 -0.88 8.35
N ASP A 322 7.69 0.43 8.51
CA ASP A 322 8.04 1.11 9.75
C ASP A 322 6.81 1.86 10.29
N PRO A 323 5.85 1.15 10.91
CA PRO A 323 4.63 1.75 11.41
C PRO A 323 4.91 2.62 12.64
N ILE A 324 4.29 3.79 12.66
CA ILE A 324 4.42 4.77 13.74
C ILE A 324 3.02 5.08 14.24
N ASP A 325 2.74 4.71 15.49
CA ASP A 325 1.52 5.13 16.18
C ASP A 325 1.67 6.60 16.59
N PRO A 326 0.97 7.52 15.93
CA PRO A 326 1.10 8.92 16.24
C PRO A 326 0.55 9.23 17.62
N ARG A 327 -0.21 8.33 18.29
CA ARG A 327 -0.74 8.46 19.67
C ARG A 327 0.32 8.47 20.76
N GLY A 328 1.51 7.94 20.51
CA GLY A 328 2.50 7.74 21.56
C GLY A 328 2.01 6.75 22.62
N LEU A 329 2.10 7.09 23.90
CA LEU A 329 1.52 6.27 24.98
C LEU A 329 0.02 6.58 25.12
N SER A 330 -0.83 5.64 24.74
CA SER A 330 -2.28 5.75 24.93
C SER A 330 -2.76 4.86 26.08
N ALA A 331 -3.73 5.35 26.86
CA ALA A 331 -4.43 4.54 27.85
C ALA A 331 -5.65 3.82 27.25
N PHE A 332 -6.29 4.44 26.26
CA PHE A 332 -7.55 3.99 25.66
C PHE A 332 -7.47 3.98 24.13
N ASP A 333 -8.28 3.15 23.48
CA ASP A 333 -8.45 3.17 22.03
C ASP A 333 -9.43 4.24 21.57
N SER A 334 -10.56 4.35 22.28
CA SER A 334 -11.66 5.28 21.99
C SER A 334 -11.41 6.68 22.56
N GLN A 335 -12.03 7.68 21.93
CA GLN A 335 -12.04 9.05 22.46
C GLN A 335 -13.12 9.19 23.54
N ILE A 336 -12.85 10.06 24.51
CA ILE A 336 -13.87 10.52 25.45
C ILE A 336 -14.78 11.49 24.69
N GLY A 337 -16.00 11.05 24.39
CA GLY A 337 -16.95 11.78 23.54
C GLY A 337 -18.39 11.70 24.04
N PRO A 338 -19.36 12.23 23.27
CA PRO A 338 -20.78 12.25 23.62
C PRO A 338 -21.45 10.88 23.46
N ASP A 339 -20.87 9.98 22.67
CA ASP A 339 -21.37 8.62 22.49
C ASP A 339 -21.10 7.76 23.73
N ALA A 340 -21.91 6.72 23.92
CA ALA A 340 -21.74 5.80 25.04
C ALA A 340 -20.33 5.17 24.98
N PRO A 341 -19.55 5.25 26.06
CA PRO A 341 -18.20 4.72 26.06
C PRO A 341 -18.23 3.19 25.92
N VAL A 342 -17.29 2.68 25.14
CA VAL A 342 -17.01 1.24 25.09
C VAL A 342 -16.58 0.80 26.50
N ASP A 343 -16.95 -0.41 26.91
CA ASP A 343 -16.49 -0.91 28.21
C ASP A 343 -14.96 -0.99 28.26
N LEU A 344 -14.39 -0.74 29.45
CA LEU A 344 -12.94 -0.62 29.62
C LEU A 344 -12.16 -1.86 29.18
N VAL A 345 -12.75 -3.07 29.33
CA VAL A 345 -12.07 -4.32 28.96
C VAL A 345 -11.97 -4.44 27.45
N THR A 346 -13.06 -4.15 26.75
CA THR A 346 -13.11 -4.15 25.28
C THR A 346 -12.22 -3.05 24.70
N ASP A 347 -12.24 -1.85 25.26
CA ASP A 347 -11.40 -0.74 24.79
C ASP A 347 -9.89 -1.07 24.91
N HIS A 348 -9.45 -1.57 26.07
CA HIS A 348 -8.07 -2.03 26.24
C HIS A 348 -7.70 -3.22 25.34
N ALA A 349 -8.65 -4.09 24.99
CA ALA A 349 -8.42 -5.17 24.04
C ALA A 349 -8.22 -4.61 22.61
N MET A 350 -9.01 -3.60 22.21
CA MET A 350 -8.88 -2.92 20.93
C MET A 350 -7.53 -2.21 20.81
N LEU A 351 -7.11 -1.46 21.83
CA LEU A 351 -5.82 -0.78 21.85
C LEU A 351 -4.66 -1.77 21.70
N ARG A 352 -4.67 -2.86 22.48
CA ARG A 352 -3.66 -3.92 22.38
C ARG A 352 -3.61 -4.53 20.98
N THR A 353 -4.77 -4.84 20.42
CA THR A 353 -4.88 -5.39 19.06
C THR A 353 -4.23 -4.47 18.03
N ARG A 354 -4.49 -3.16 18.09
CA ARG A 354 -3.87 -2.20 17.17
C ARG A 354 -2.35 -2.16 17.30
N ASN A 355 -1.82 -2.13 18.51
CA ASN A 355 -0.38 -2.09 18.71
C ASN A 355 0.28 -3.40 18.27
N ASP A 356 -0.37 -4.54 18.50
CA ASP A 356 0.11 -5.84 18.10
C ASP A 356 0.09 -6.03 16.58
N THR A 357 -0.87 -5.43 15.86
CA THR A 357 -0.89 -5.47 14.40
C THR A 357 0.26 -4.66 13.80
N LEU A 358 0.60 -3.50 14.37
CA LEU A 358 1.76 -2.72 13.94
C LEU A 358 3.08 -3.45 14.21
N ARG A 359 3.24 -4.05 15.39
CA ARG A 359 4.40 -4.90 15.71
C ARG A 359 4.50 -6.07 14.75
N THR A 360 3.39 -6.75 14.49
CA THR A 360 3.35 -7.90 13.56
C THR A 360 3.75 -7.49 12.15
N LEU A 361 3.26 -6.36 11.64
CA LEU A 361 3.62 -5.88 10.30
C LEU A 361 5.14 -5.60 10.21
N ALA A 362 5.68 -4.84 11.16
CA ALA A 362 7.09 -4.48 11.18
C ALA A 362 8.00 -5.71 11.31
N GLU A 363 7.68 -6.62 12.24
CA GLU A 363 8.49 -7.81 12.51
C GLU A 363 8.53 -8.82 11.37
N ASN A 364 7.49 -8.87 10.53
CA ASN A 364 7.44 -9.78 9.38
C ASN A 364 8.01 -9.15 8.10
N THR A 365 8.29 -7.84 8.11
CA THR A 365 8.82 -7.09 6.96
C THR A 365 10.12 -6.35 7.27
N ASP A 366 10.76 -6.69 8.39
CA ASP A 366 12.11 -6.21 8.77
C ASP A 366 12.18 -4.71 9.07
N GLY A 367 11.03 -4.11 9.37
CA GLY A 367 10.94 -2.75 9.85
C GLY A 367 10.96 -2.65 11.37
N LEU A 368 10.60 -1.47 11.87
CA LEU A 368 10.48 -1.17 13.29
C LEU A 368 9.14 -0.50 13.58
N ALA A 369 8.38 -1.09 14.50
CA ALA A 369 7.14 -0.49 15.00
C ALA A 369 7.43 0.49 16.14
N LEU A 370 6.97 1.73 16.00
CA LEU A 370 7.01 2.75 17.04
C LEU A 370 5.63 2.89 17.68
N VAL A 371 5.44 2.15 18.78
CA VAL A 371 4.17 2.07 19.53
C VAL A 371 4.42 2.26 21.03
N ASP A 372 3.40 2.69 21.78
CA ASP A 372 3.41 2.78 23.25
C ASP A 372 4.58 3.59 23.84
N ASN A 373 4.83 4.80 23.32
CA ASN A 373 5.96 5.61 23.77
C ASN A 373 5.68 7.10 23.92
N ASN A 374 6.29 7.73 24.93
CA ASN A 374 6.15 9.16 25.23
C ASN A 374 7.17 10.05 24.50
N ASP A 375 8.22 9.50 23.91
CA ASP A 375 9.29 10.24 23.22
C ASP A 375 9.42 9.78 21.77
N LEU A 376 8.46 10.22 20.95
CA LEU A 376 8.45 9.98 19.50
C LEU A 376 9.76 10.46 18.84
N ARG A 377 10.34 11.58 19.28
CA ARG A 377 11.58 12.12 18.71
C ARG A 377 12.77 11.20 18.95
N LYS A 378 12.89 10.59 20.13
CA LYS A 378 13.93 9.60 20.42
C LYS A 378 13.74 8.32 19.63
N GLN A 379 12.50 7.87 19.49
CA GLN A 379 12.21 6.65 18.72
C GLN A 379 12.47 6.83 17.22
N LEU A 380 12.07 7.96 16.64
CA LEU A 380 12.34 8.27 15.24
C LEU A 380 13.83 8.42 14.96
N ARG A 381 14.62 8.93 15.92
CA ARG A 381 16.09 8.87 15.83
C ARG A 381 16.62 7.44 15.77
N ARG A 382 16.06 6.52 16.55
CA ARG A 382 16.46 5.10 16.46
C ARG A 382 16.16 4.48 15.11
N VAL A 383 14.97 4.76 14.53
CA VAL A 383 14.65 4.35 13.15
C VAL A 383 15.64 4.96 12.17
N ALA A 384 15.96 6.24 12.33
CA ALA A 384 16.93 6.94 11.52
C ALA A 384 18.31 6.28 11.53
N ASP A 385 18.85 6.03 12.72
CA ASP A 385 20.19 5.46 12.91
C ASP A 385 20.25 4.03 12.33
N ASP A 386 19.20 3.24 12.56
CA ASP A 386 19.07 1.89 12.03
C ASP A 386 19.01 1.85 10.49
N LEU A 387 18.47 2.89 9.85
CA LEU A 387 18.45 3.01 8.38
C LEU A 387 19.78 3.51 7.77
N THR A 388 20.74 4.00 8.57
CA THR A 388 21.97 4.64 8.08
C THR A 388 23.13 3.70 7.78
N SER A 389 23.16 2.49 8.37
CA SER A 389 24.22 1.50 8.11
C SER A 389 23.68 0.09 8.22
N TYR A 390 23.86 -0.72 7.17
CA TYR A 390 23.46 -2.12 7.17
C TYR A 390 24.35 -2.96 6.27
N TYR A 391 24.33 -4.27 6.50
CA TYR A 391 25.05 -5.25 5.70
C TYR A 391 24.08 -5.96 4.77
N LEU A 392 24.42 -6.02 3.50
CA LEU A 392 23.70 -6.76 2.49
C LEU A 392 24.35 -8.14 2.32
N ILE A 393 23.61 -9.19 2.68
CA ILE A 393 24.09 -10.57 2.61
C ILE A 393 23.27 -11.33 1.59
N GLY A 394 23.90 -11.85 0.54
CA GLY A 394 23.26 -12.71 -0.44
C GLY A 394 23.74 -14.15 -0.33
N TYR A 395 22.81 -15.09 -0.48
CA TYR A 395 23.09 -16.52 -0.52
C TYR A 395 22.19 -17.24 -1.52
N TYR A 396 22.64 -18.38 -2.04
CA TYR A 396 21.77 -19.31 -2.75
C TYR A 396 21.19 -20.31 -1.77
N SER A 397 19.86 -20.35 -1.66
CA SER A 397 19.19 -21.34 -0.81
C SER A 397 19.54 -22.77 -1.27
N THR A 398 19.93 -23.60 -0.31
CA THR A 398 20.14 -25.05 -0.50
C THR A 398 18.83 -25.79 -0.77
N ASN A 399 17.68 -25.19 -0.48
CA ASN A 399 16.37 -25.76 -0.72
C ASN A 399 15.76 -25.23 -2.02
N ALA A 400 15.59 -26.08 -3.03
CA ALA A 400 15.02 -25.68 -4.33
C ALA A 400 13.51 -25.88 -4.47
N THR A 401 12.78 -26.26 -3.41
CA THR A 401 11.34 -26.56 -3.53
C THR A 401 10.50 -25.31 -3.78
N LEU A 402 9.68 -25.35 -4.83
CA LEU A 402 8.77 -24.26 -5.21
C LEU A 402 7.35 -24.48 -4.67
N ASP A 403 7.23 -24.56 -3.35
CA ASP A 403 6.03 -25.05 -2.66
C ASP A 403 5.18 -23.95 -1.98
N GLY A 404 5.59 -22.68 -2.05
CA GLY A 404 4.83 -21.60 -1.41
C GLY A 404 4.95 -21.56 0.11
N ARG A 405 5.80 -22.41 0.72
CA ARG A 405 5.93 -22.47 2.19
C ARG A 405 6.88 -21.40 2.70
N PHE A 406 6.66 -20.99 3.94
CA PHE A 406 7.55 -20.05 4.63
C PHE A 406 8.86 -20.76 4.98
N ARG A 407 9.98 -20.10 4.68
CA ARG A 407 11.34 -20.51 5.01
C ARG A 407 11.91 -19.51 5.99
N SER A 408 12.33 -20.00 7.14
CA SER A 408 12.88 -19.18 8.22
C SER A 408 14.33 -18.81 7.93
N ILE A 409 14.69 -17.55 8.17
CA ILE A 409 16.06 -17.03 8.07
C ILE A 409 16.52 -16.66 9.48
N LYS A 410 17.74 -17.06 9.83
CA LYS A 410 18.39 -16.69 11.07
C LYS A 410 19.80 -16.21 10.81
N VAL A 411 20.08 -14.97 11.20
CA VAL A 411 21.41 -14.39 11.14
C VAL A 411 21.96 -14.23 12.55
N ARG A 412 23.22 -14.59 12.76
CA ARG A 412 23.93 -14.42 14.03
C ARG A 412 25.28 -13.77 13.78
N SER A 413 25.76 -13.00 14.76
CA SER A 413 27.15 -12.55 14.78
C SER A 413 27.99 -13.53 15.61
N ARG A 414 29.18 -13.84 15.13
CA ARG A 414 30.24 -14.50 15.90
C ARG A 414 30.92 -13.56 16.88
N ARG A 415 30.83 -12.25 16.63
CA ARG A 415 31.37 -11.22 17.52
C ARG A 415 30.45 -11.08 18.73
N PRO A 416 30.97 -11.18 19.97
CA PRO A 416 30.14 -11.11 21.17
C PRO A 416 29.55 -9.69 21.37
N GLY A 417 28.35 -9.65 21.97
CA GLY A 417 27.66 -8.40 22.30
C GLY A 417 27.18 -7.61 21.08
N ILE A 418 26.88 -8.30 19.97
CA ILE A 418 26.25 -7.72 18.78
C ILE A 418 24.82 -8.22 18.69
N ASP A 419 23.88 -7.28 18.69
CA ASP A 419 22.48 -7.52 18.44
C ASP A 419 22.23 -7.46 16.92
N ILE A 420 21.78 -8.57 16.36
CA ILE A 420 21.45 -8.67 14.93
C ILE A 420 19.94 -8.59 14.74
N ARG A 421 19.53 -7.66 13.90
CA ARG A 421 18.19 -7.60 13.34
C ARG A 421 18.30 -7.85 11.84
N ALA A 422 17.55 -8.81 11.37
CA ALA A 422 17.49 -9.23 9.98
C ALA A 422 16.15 -9.91 9.77
N ARG A 423 15.84 -10.21 8.51
CA ARG A 423 14.57 -10.83 8.20
C ARG A 423 14.38 -12.21 8.79
N LYS A 424 13.17 -12.46 9.29
CA LYS A 424 12.81 -13.74 9.93
C LYS A 424 12.65 -14.88 8.93
N GLY A 425 12.52 -14.57 7.66
CA GLY A 425 12.28 -15.56 6.62
C GLY A 425 11.61 -14.96 5.40
N TYR A 426 11.21 -15.82 4.47
CA TYR A 426 10.50 -15.46 3.23
C TYR A 426 9.58 -16.60 2.80
N ARG A 427 8.58 -16.28 1.96
CA ARG A 427 7.75 -17.30 1.33
C ARG A 427 8.44 -17.82 0.07
N ALA A 428 8.69 -19.12 0.00
CA ALA A 428 9.22 -19.77 -1.19
C ALA A 428 8.30 -19.51 -2.38
N PRO A 429 8.82 -19.19 -3.58
CA PRO A 429 7.97 -18.98 -4.74
C PRO A 429 7.27 -20.29 -5.15
N THR A 430 6.04 -20.21 -5.64
CA THR A 430 5.36 -21.39 -6.20
C THR A 430 5.77 -21.63 -7.65
N ALA A 431 5.63 -22.87 -8.15
CA ALA A 431 5.89 -23.18 -9.55
C ALA A 431 5.08 -22.27 -10.51
N ALA A 432 3.82 -21.96 -10.17
CA ALA A 432 2.98 -21.04 -10.94
C ALA A 432 3.55 -19.61 -10.97
N GLU A 433 4.12 -19.14 -9.86
CA GLU A 433 4.72 -17.81 -9.75
C GLU A 433 6.07 -17.72 -10.49
N VAL A 434 6.94 -18.73 -10.39
CA VAL A 434 8.21 -18.76 -11.15
C VAL A 434 7.93 -18.81 -12.66
N ASN A 435 6.97 -19.64 -13.06
CA ASN A 435 6.42 -19.67 -14.41
C ASN A 435 5.58 -18.44 -14.75
N GLY A 436 5.41 -17.48 -13.83
CA GLY A 436 4.79 -16.17 -14.01
C GLY A 436 5.81 -15.02 -14.11
N VAL A 437 7.03 -15.19 -13.55
CA VAL A 437 8.16 -14.23 -13.62
C VAL A 437 9.08 -14.45 -14.85
N ALA A 438 9.37 -15.70 -15.25
CA ALA A 438 10.27 -16.03 -16.38
C ALA A 438 9.89 -15.54 -17.81
N ALA A 439 8.89 -14.67 -17.94
CA ALA A 439 8.47 -14.06 -19.20
C ALA A 439 7.97 -12.62 -19.00
N SER A 440 8.52 -11.93 -18.00
CA SER A 440 8.59 -10.47 -18.00
C SER A 440 9.86 -10.07 -18.74
N PRO A 441 9.80 -9.36 -19.89
CA PRO A 441 10.96 -8.63 -20.36
C PRO A 441 11.14 -7.38 -19.49
N ALA A 442 12.38 -7.18 -19.02
CA ALA A 442 12.86 -5.91 -18.52
C ALA A 442 12.87 -4.89 -19.67
N ALA A 443 11.77 -4.15 -19.85
CA ALA A 443 11.71 -2.86 -20.55
C ALA A 443 10.27 -2.32 -20.49
N ALA A 444 10.02 -1.34 -19.62
CA ALA A 444 8.85 -0.49 -19.77
C ALA A 444 9.06 0.45 -20.98
N PRO A 445 8.07 0.62 -21.88
CA PRO A 445 8.17 1.62 -22.94
C PRO A 445 8.07 3.04 -22.33
N ALA A 446 8.78 3.99 -22.93
CA ALA A 446 8.74 5.41 -22.55
C ALA A 446 7.34 6.01 -22.79
N ILE A 447 6.79 6.68 -21.78
CA ILE A 447 5.55 7.46 -21.87
C ILE A 447 5.92 8.88 -22.38
N PRO A 448 5.23 9.48 -23.36
CA PRO A 448 5.55 10.83 -23.83
C PRO A 448 4.99 11.92 -22.89
N GLY A 449 5.77 12.99 -22.64
CA GLY A 449 5.23 14.37 -22.62
C GLY A 449 5.12 15.18 -21.31
N ASP A 450 5.97 14.96 -20.30
CA ASP A 450 6.58 15.85 -19.27
C ASP A 450 5.99 17.21 -18.76
N GLN A 451 4.85 17.77 -19.18
CA GLN A 451 4.34 19.06 -18.63
C GLN A 451 2.96 19.02 -17.94
N VAL A 452 2.16 17.98 -18.14
CA VAL A 452 0.79 17.88 -17.60
C VAL A 452 0.76 17.29 -16.18
N ALA A 453 1.69 16.39 -15.85
CA ALA A 453 1.67 15.60 -14.61
C ALA A 453 1.96 16.40 -13.32
N ILE A 454 2.86 17.40 -13.38
CA ILE A 454 3.27 18.18 -12.20
C ILE A 454 2.17 19.19 -11.81
N THR A 455 1.52 19.80 -12.79
CA THR A 455 0.38 20.71 -12.58
C THR A 455 -0.88 19.95 -12.12
N ALA A 456 -1.04 18.69 -12.53
CA ALA A 456 -2.14 17.84 -12.09
C ALA A 456 -2.02 17.42 -10.61
N ALA A 457 -0.81 17.11 -10.13
CA ALA A 457 -0.58 16.72 -8.73
C ALA A 457 -0.81 17.87 -7.74
N LEU A 458 -0.44 19.10 -8.11
CA LEU A 458 -0.66 20.29 -7.27
C LEU A 458 -2.11 20.80 -7.29
N ASN A 459 -2.83 20.63 -8.41
CA ASN A 459 -4.25 20.99 -8.52
C ASN A 459 -5.20 20.08 -7.72
N VAL A 460 -4.76 18.87 -7.32
CA VAL A 460 -5.55 17.99 -6.44
C VAL A 460 -5.58 18.53 -5.01
N LEU A 461 -4.47 19.09 -4.54
CA LEU A 461 -4.39 19.71 -3.20
C LEU A 461 -5.12 21.07 -3.13
N GLU A 462 -5.20 21.82 -4.23
CA GLU A 462 -5.94 23.09 -4.28
C GLU A 462 -7.46 22.94 -4.43
N ARG A 463 -7.95 21.76 -4.88
CA ARG A 463 -9.38 21.49 -5.14
C ARG A 463 -10.19 21.19 -3.88
N ASP A 464 -9.59 20.57 -2.88
CA ASP A 464 -10.30 20.23 -1.64
C ASP A 464 -10.48 21.43 -0.68
N ALA A 465 -9.69 22.49 -0.87
CA ALA A 465 -9.81 23.73 -0.09
C ALA A 465 -10.99 24.64 -0.51
N ARG A 466 -11.60 24.41 -1.69
CA ARG A 466 -12.72 25.22 -2.22
C ARG A 466 -14.04 24.46 -2.37
N ILE A 467 -14.21 23.33 -1.69
CA ILE A 467 -15.52 22.66 -1.60
C ILE A 467 -16.34 23.37 -0.51
N ASP A 468 -16.80 24.60 -0.78
CA ASP A 468 -17.81 25.25 0.06
C ASP A 468 -18.85 26.11 -0.68
N GLU A 469 -18.90 26.17 -2.03
CA GLU A 469 -19.87 27.11 -2.66
C GLU A 469 -20.65 26.65 -3.90
N SER A 470 -20.67 25.39 -4.31
CA SER A 470 -21.67 25.02 -5.35
C SER A 470 -22.24 23.62 -5.24
N ARG A 471 -23.47 23.57 -4.72
CA ARG A 471 -24.49 22.62 -5.17
C ARG A 471 -24.70 22.76 -6.68
N ALA A 472 -23.96 21.95 -7.44
CA ALA A 472 -24.32 21.47 -8.77
C ALA A 472 -23.48 20.20 -8.97
N GLY A 473 -24.00 19.02 -8.65
CA GLY A 473 -24.76 18.28 -9.64
C GLY A 473 -23.81 17.53 -10.57
N ALA A 474 -23.62 16.24 -10.29
CA ALA A 474 -23.28 15.17 -11.24
C ALA A 474 -22.70 15.62 -12.58
N ARG A 475 -21.35 15.57 -12.70
CA ARG A 475 -20.53 15.39 -13.93
C ARG A 475 -19.12 15.91 -13.67
N ALA A 476 -18.37 15.28 -12.76
CA ALA A 476 -16.92 15.32 -12.86
C ALA A 476 -16.53 14.45 -14.07
N ARG A 477 -16.66 15.05 -15.26
CA ARG A 477 -16.21 14.51 -16.53
C ARG A 477 -14.70 14.35 -16.44
N ILE A 478 -14.27 13.08 -16.45
CA ILE A 478 -13.14 12.55 -17.19
C ILE A 478 -12.07 13.62 -17.46
N ALA A 479 -11.13 13.77 -16.53
CA ALA A 479 -9.80 14.19 -16.93
C ALA A 479 -9.30 13.12 -17.91
N SER A 480 -8.86 13.53 -19.11
CA SER A 480 -8.33 12.62 -20.12
C SER A 480 -7.37 11.64 -19.45
N LEU A 481 -7.74 10.36 -19.45
CA LEU A 481 -6.95 9.31 -18.83
C LEU A 481 -5.67 9.10 -19.64
N GLU A 482 -4.63 9.89 -19.37
CA GLU A 482 -3.26 9.63 -19.85
C GLU A 482 -2.68 8.36 -19.19
N SER A 483 -3.39 7.76 -18.23
CA SER A 483 -3.01 6.51 -17.53
C SER A 483 -4.14 5.47 -17.61
N PRO A 484 -3.85 4.16 -17.69
CA PRO A 484 -4.86 3.12 -17.71
C PRO A 484 -5.76 3.17 -16.46
N ALA A 485 -7.07 3.04 -16.65
CA ALA A 485 -8.02 3.00 -15.54
C ALA A 485 -8.92 1.75 -15.60
N LEU A 486 -9.29 1.28 -14.41
CA LEU A 486 -10.23 0.20 -14.20
C LEU A 486 -11.49 0.75 -13.55
N PHE A 487 -12.63 0.45 -14.15
CA PHE A 487 -13.90 0.49 -13.44
C PHE A 487 -13.96 -0.75 -12.52
N ARG A 488 -13.53 -0.57 -11.27
CA ARG A 488 -13.65 -1.61 -10.23
C ARG A 488 -15.07 -1.56 -9.69
N ARG A 489 -15.90 -2.53 -10.10
CA ARG A 489 -17.22 -2.75 -9.49
C ARG A 489 -17.04 -3.58 -8.22
N GLY A 490 -16.56 -2.93 -7.17
CA GLY A 490 -16.24 -3.56 -5.89
C GLY A 490 -17.17 -3.06 -4.78
N PRO A 491 -17.49 -3.90 -3.78
CA PRO A 491 -18.26 -3.49 -2.60
C PRO A 491 -17.59 -2.42 -1.73
N LEU A 492 -16.38 -2.00 -2.09
CA LEU A 492 -15.51 -1.10 -1.32
C LEU A 492 -15.15 0.18 -2.09
N THR A 493 -15.13 0.11 -3.42
CA THR A 493 -14.78 1.20 -4.34
C THR A 493 -16.01 1.89 -4.93
N GLY A 494 -17.18 1.24 -4.84
CA GLY A 494 -18.40 1.70 -5.49
C GLY A 494 -18.33 1.59 -7.02
N ASN A 495 -19.19 2.33 -7.72
CA ASN A 495 -19.21 2.37 -9.19
C ASN A 495 -18.31 3.52 -9.71
N VAL A 496 -17.01 3.47 -9.42
CA VAL A 496 -16.06 4.54 -9.78
C VAL A 496 -14.92 4.01 -10.65
N VAL A 497 -14.47 4.84 -11.60
CA VAL A 497 -13.25 4.60 -12.39
C VAL A 497 -12.05 4.92 -11.51
N GLN A 498 -11.21 3.92 -11.24
CA GLN A 498 -9.97 4.08 -10.48
C GLN A 498 -8.75 3.88 -11.39
N PRO A 499 -7.64 4.61 -11.18
CA PRO A 499 -6.41 4.32 -11.90
C PRO A 499 -5.97 2.86 -11.67
N ALA A 500 -5.49 2.19 -12.72
CA ALA A 500 -5.04 0.82 -12.63
C ALA A 500 -3.59 0.79 -12.11
N PRO A 501 -3.33 0.28 -10.89
CA PRO A 501 -2.00 0.33 -10.31
C PRO A 501 -1.01 -0.64 -10.98
N ASN A 502 -1.53 -1.69 -11.63
CA ASN A 502 -0.75 -2.71 -12.33
C ASN A 502 -1.64 -3.44 -13.37
N ARG A 503 -1.06 -4.43 -14.08
CA ARG A 503 -1.76 -5.27 -15.07
C ARG A 503 -2.41 -6.53 -14.45
N ARG A 504 -2.71 -6.54 -13.15
CA ARG A 504 -3.47 -7.63 -12.51
C ARG A 504 -4.94 -7.21 -12.45
N PHE A 505 -5.80 -8.14 -12.85
CA PHE A 505 -7.24 -7.91 -12.95
C PHE A 505 -7.98 -9.05 -12.27
N SER A 506 -9.00 -8.72 -11.48
CA SER A 506 -9.99 -9.68 -11.01
C SER A 506 -11.00 -9.96 -12.14
N ARG A 507 -11.70 -11.11 -12.05
CA ARG A 507 -12.79 -11.46 -12.99
C ARG A 507 -13.96 -10.49 -12.93
N THR A 508 -14.06 -9.68 -11.88
CA THR A 508 -15.11 -8.68 -11.67
C THR A 508 -14.74 -7.28 -12.16
N ASP A 509 -13.47 -7.05 -12.52
CA ASP A 509 -13.00 -5.74 -12.97
C ASP A 509 -13.46 -5.45 -14.40
N ARG A 510 -13.79 -4.19 -14.70
CA ARG A 510 -14.06 -3.72 -16.05
C ARG A 510 -12.99 -2.72 -16.46
N MET A 511 -12.38 -2.92 -17.62
CA MET A 511 -11.45 -1.93 -18.19
C MET A 511 -12.24 -0.85 -18.90
N HIS A 512 -11.91 0.41 -18.61
CA HIS A 512 -12.41 1.56 -19.36
C HIS A 512 -11.29 2.06 -20.26
N ALA A 513 -11.54 2.10 -21.56
CA ALA A 513 -10.59 2.61 -22.55
C ALA A 513 -11.26 3.71 -23.36
N GLU A 514 -10.61 4.88 -23.42
CA GLU A 514 -11.06 6.00 -24.22
C GLU A 514 -10.17 6.10 -25.45
N ALA A 515 -10.79 6.24 -26.62
CA ALA A 515 -10.09 6.46 -27.88
C ALA A 515 -10.70 7.66 -28.58
N VAL A 516 -9.86 8.42 -29.28
CA VAL A 516 -10.31 9.54 -30.11
C VAL A 516 -11.19 8.98 -31.22
N ALA A 517 -12.42 9.50 -31.30
CA ALA A 517 -13.43 9.00 -32.23
C ALA A 517 -13.01 9.23 -33.70
N GLY A 518 -12.48 8.19 -34.33
CA GLY A 518 -12.82 7.84 -35.71
C GLY A 518 -13.96 6.81 -35.70
N GLU A 519 -14.65 6.59 -36.81
CA GLU A 519 -15.71 5.58 -36.94
C GLU A 519 -15.16 4.15 -36.67
N VAL A 520 -15.10 3.75 -35.40
CA VAL A 520 -14.75 2.38 -35.01
C VAL A 520 -16.04 1.57 -34.95
N ALA A 521 -16.32 0.82 -36.03
CA ALA A 521 -17.55 0.02 -36.19
C ALA A 521 -17.66 -1.15 -35.20
N SER A 522 -16.56 -1.63 -34.62
CA SER A 522 -16.58 -2.67 -33.59
C SER A 522 -15.31 -2.66 -32.74
N TRP A 523 -15.46 -2.97 -31.45
CA TRP A 523 -14.36 -3.17 -30.52
C TRP A 523 -14.17 -4.65 -30.27
N THR A 524 -12.93 -5.12 -30.38
CA THR A 524 -12.56 -6.46 -29.92
C THR A 524 -11.53 -6.33 -28.82
N ALA A 525 -11.64 -7.21 -27.82
CA ALA A 525 -10.70 -7.28 -26.72
C ALA A 525 -10.23 -8.72 -26.54
N ALA A 526 -8.97 -8.87 -26.17
CA ALA A 526 -8.37 -10.16 -25.89
C ALA A 526 -7.43 -9.99 -24.69
N LEU A 527 -7.54 -10.91 -23.73
CA LEU A 527 -6.51 -11.03 -22.70
C LEU A 527 -5.31 -11.73 -23.33
N LEU A 528 -4.15 -11.08 -23.25
CA LEU A 528 -2.89 -11.67 -23.65
C LEU A 528 -2.15 -12.09 -22.37
N ASP A 529 -1.47 -13.22 -22.44
CA ASP A 529 -0.48 -13.57 -21.43
C ASP A 529 0.75 -12.66 -21.56
N ARG A 530 1.66 -12.79 -20.60
CA ARG A 530 2.92 -12.04 -20.52
C ARG A 530 3.84 -12.19 -21.75
N THR A 531 3.64 -13.22 -22.59
CA THR A 531 4.37 -13.42 -23.86
C THR A 531 3.65 -12.84 -25.08
N GLY A 532 2.49 -12.20 -24.89
CA GLY A 532 1.64 -11.69 -25.96
C GLY A 532 0.72 -12.75 -26.56
N LYS A 533 0.67 -13.97 -26.01
CA LYS A 533 -0.19 -15.04 -26.52
C LYS A 533 -1.59 -14.92 -25.92
N ARG A 534 -2.61 -15.05 -26.77
CA ARG A 534 -4.01 -14.91 -26.35
C ARG A 534 -4.40 -15.98 -25.32
N LEU A 535 -4.96 -15.53 -24.19
CA LEU A 535 -5.55 -16.38 -23.17
C LEU A 535 -6.98 -16.79 -23.59
N PRO A 536 -7.41 -18.03 -23.29
CA PRO A 536 -8.75 -18.53 -23.60
C PRO A 536 -9.79 -18.02 -22.59
N VAL A 537 -9.65 -16.77 -22.14
CA VAL A 537 -10.60 -16.11 -21.24
C VAL A 537 -11.50 -15.23 -22.10
N PRO A 538 -12.83 -15.46 -22.11
CA PRO A 538 -13.74 -14.66 -22.91
C PRO A 538 -13.77 -13.22 -22.38
N VAL A 539 -13.56 -12.25 -23.27
CA VAL A 539 -13.67 -10.82 -22.97
C VAL A 539 -14.85 -10.27 -23.76
N THR A 540 -15.80 -9.67 -23.05
CA THR A 540 -16.95 -9.00 -23.67
C THR A 540 -16.62 -7.53 -23.82
N ALA A 541 -16.53 -7.04 -25.06
CA ALA A 541 -16.39 -5.62 -25.36
C ALA A 541 -17.77 -5.02 -25.68
N GLY A 542 -18.04 -3.82 -25.18
CA GLY A 542 -19.27 -3.08 -25.47
C GLY A 542 -18.95 -1.59 -25.61
N THR A 543 -19.70 -0.90 -26.47
CA THR A 543 -19.59 0.55 -26.63
C THR A 543 -20.68 1.24 -25.81
N GLY A 544 -20.26 2.17 -24.95
CA GLY A 544 -21.17 3.14 -24.34
C GLY A 544 -20.89 4.51 -24.95
N THR A 545 -21.88 5.12 -25.58
CA THR A 545 -21.82 6.56 -25.83
C THR A 545 -22.18 7.27 -24.53
N ASN A 546 -21.37 8.24 -24.11
CA ASN A 546 -21.72 9.11 -22.98
C ASN A 546 -22.91 10.00 -23.37
N ALA A 547 -24.11 9.43 -23.36
CA ALA A 547 -25.35 10.13 -23.60
C ALA A 547 -26.06 10.38 -22.25
N SER A 548 -26.16 11.66 -21.89
CA SER A 548 -26.99 12.28 -20.84
C SER A 548 -26.75 11.87 -19.39
#